data_AF-A0A4Q3WCZ1-F1
#
_entry.id   AF-A0A4Q3WCZ1-F1
#
_cell.length_a   1.000
_cell.length_b   1.000
_cell.length_c   1.000
_cell.angle_alpha   90.00
_cell.angle_beta   90.00
_cell.angle_gamma   90.00
#
_symmetry.space_group_name_H-M   'P 1'
#
loop_
_entity.id
_entity.type
_entity.pdbx_description
1 polymer ?
#
loop_
_entity_poly.entity_id
_entity_poly.type
_entity_poly.pdbx_seq_one_letter_code
_entity_poly.pdbx_strand_id
1 'polypeptide(L)'
;MPSSWAEMIEYYQQIKDQPVNKKWVYLDGWVRGYLTNDLNRLVKLYNYEIEPEDFETMKAFQATLEACVADTTCLDPVLTSELRSFAERKSTYAPYLNLIRSNSLPADKRAYVQKLVGRLGFDLMTFEFYRNGTVVQVAPGKFEVPMSLGPYADAGSELSSYFDREWIGDTHSLRVVWEDPSKYPNIFRLFKQEGMGRAFVRQGAREMHLADGTLTRAVAHEFGHVVGFPDEYFTIWNSSNCTYTYRTNSESIMGDSEDGIVLPRHWAELEKQYPLK
;
A
#
# COMPACT_ATOMS: atom_id res chain seq x y z
N MET A 1 -18.62 -11.60 7.77
CA MET A 1 -18.10 -12.00 6.45
C MET A 1 -17.27 -13.26 6.67
N PRO A 2 -17.38 -14.28 5.82
CA PRO A 2 -16.56 -15.48 5.90
C PRO A 2 -15.06 -15.15 5.90
N SER A 3 -14.31 -15.83 6.76
CA SER A 3 -12.85 -15.73 6.91
C SER A 3 -12.09 -16.81 6.12
N SER A 4 -12.79 -17.80 5.55
CA SER A 4 -12.19 -18.93 4.83
C SER A 4 -13.10 -19.50 3.74
N TRP A 5 -12.52 -20.30 2.84
CA TRP A 5 -13.29 -21.10 1.87
C TRP A 5 -14.27 -22.08 2.54
N ALA A 6 -13.89 -22.66 3.68
CA ALA A 6 -14.77 -23.55 4.44
C ALA A 6 -16.04 -22.82 4.91
N GLU A 7 -15.89 -21.63 5.52
CA GLU A 7 -17.02 -20.81 5.95
C GLU A 7 -17.88 -20.34 4.76
N MET A 8 -17.27 -20.05 3.60
CA MET A 8 -18.03 -19.72 2.39
C MET A 8 -18.85 -20.90 1.86
N ILE A 9 -18.29 -22.12 1.90
CA ILE A 9 -19.02 -23.34 1.53
C ILE A 9 -20.19 -23.55 2.49
N GLU A 10 -19.97 -23.42 3.80
CA GLU A 10 -21.03 -23.53 4.80
C GLU A 10 -22.15 -22.51 4.55
N TYR A 11 -21.80 -21.25 4.30
CA TYR A 11 -22.77 -20.21 3.96
C TYR A 11 -23.55 -20.55 2.68
N TYR A 12 -22.87 -21.02 1.64
CA TYR A 12 -23.51 -21.47 0.40
C TYR A 12 -24.52 -22.60 0.66
N GLN A 13 -24.16 -23.62 1.46
CA GLN A 13 -25.07 -24.72 1.78
C GLN A 13 -26.36 -24.24 2.46
N GLN A 14 -26.31 -23.16 3.24
CA GLN A 14 -27.49 -22.56 3.89
C GLN A 14 -28.42 -21.83 2.91
N ILE A 15 -27.90 -21.33 1.79
CA ILE A 15 -28.66 -20.47 0.87
C ILE A 15 -28.94 -21.10 -0.50
N LYS A 16 -28.29 -22.21 -0.86
CA LYS A 16 -28.32 -22.79 -2.22
C LYS A 16 -29.71 -23.13 -2.74
N ASP A 17 -30.64 -23.49 -1.86
CA ASP A 17 -32.02 -23.86 -2.21
C ASP A 17 -33.00 -22.66 -2.08
N GLN A 18 -32.49 -21.47 -1.71
CA GLN A 18 -33.27 -20.23 -1.60
C GLN A 18 -33.26 -19.45 -2.93
N PRO A 19 -34.32 -18.71 -3.27
CA PRO A 19 -34.32 -17.81 -4.43
C PRO A 19 -33.17 -16.81 -4.39
N VAL A 20 -32.69 -16.39 -5.57
CA VAL A 20 -31.64 -15.38 -5.71
C VAL A 20 -32.08 -14.08 -5.02
N ASN A 21 -31.28 -13.62 -4.05
CA ASN A 21 -31.57 -12.46 -3.22
C ASN A 21 -30.24 -11.83 -2.74
N LYS A 22 -30.32 -10.87 -1.83
CA LYS A 22 -29.15 -10.15 -1.30
C LYS A 22 -28.04 -11.06 -0.76
N LYS A 23 -28.38 -12.24 -0.20
CA LYS A 23 -27.40 -13.21 0.30
C LYS A 23 -26.54 -13.79 -0.82
N TRP A 24 -27.12 -14.03 -1.99
CA TRP A 24 -26.38 -14.47 -3.18
C TRP A 24 -25.41 -13.40 -3.68
N VAL A 25 -25.84 -12.14 -3.66
CA VAL A 25 -24.96 -11.00 -4.02
C VAL A 25 -23.78 -10.90 -3.05
N TYR A 26 -24.01 -11.08 -1.75
CA TYR A 26 -22.92 -11.11 -0.77
C TYR A 26 -21.96 -12.28 -0.98
N LEU A 27 -22.47 -13.48 -1.22
CA LEU A 27 -21.65 -14.65 -1.50
C LEU A 27 -20.78 -14.44 -2.76
N ASP A 28 -21.36 -13.94 -3.86
CA ASP A 28 -20.61 -13.63 -5.09
C ASP A 28 -19.49 -12.61 -4.81
N GLY A 29 -19.79 -11.54 -4.07
CA GLY A 29 -18.79 -10.54 -3.67
C GLY A 29 -17.65 -11.14 -2.86
N TRP A 30 -17.95 -11.97 -1.85
CA TRP A 30 -16.93 -12.63 -1.02
C TRP A 30 -16.08 -13.61 -1.84
N VAL A 31 -16.70 -14.44 -2.68
CA VAL A 31 -16.00 -15.40 -3.54
C VAL A 31 -15.04 -14.68 -4.50
N ARG A 32 -15.49 -13.60 -5.16
CA ARG A 32 -14.61 -12.81 -6.04
C ARG A 32 -13.44 -12.20 -5.29
N GLY A 33 -13.69 -11.67 -4.09
CA GLY A 33 -12.64 -11.13 -3.22
C GLY A 33 -11.58 -12.18 -2.86
N TYR A 34 -12.02 -13.37 -2.44
CA TYR A 34 -11.10 -14.47 -2.08
C TYR A 34 -10.35 -15.03 -3.28
N LEU A 35 -11.00 -15.20 -4.43
CA LEU A 35 -10.31 -15.60 -5.66
C LEU A 35 -9.23 -14.58 -6.05
N THR A 36 -9.53 -13.29 -5.90
CA THR A 36 -8.54 -12.22 -6.16
C THR A 36 -7.38 -12.28 -5.17
N ASN A 37 -7.66 -12.50 -3.89
CA ASN A 37 -6.64 -12.63 -2.85
C ASN A 37 -5.78 -13.89 -3.06
N ASP A 38 -6.37 -15.04 -3.39
CA ASP A 38 -5.63 -16.26 -3.67
C ASP A 38 -4.80 -16.12 -4.95
N LEU A 39 -5.34 -15.51 -6.00
CA LEU A 39 -4.58 -15.20 -7.21
C LEU A 39 -3.37 -14.31 -6.89
N ASN A 40 -3.59 -13.24 -6.11
CA ASN A 40 -2.52 -12.35 -5.71
C ASN A 40 -1.47 -13.10 -4.86
N ARG A 41 -1.89 -13.88 -3.86
CA ARG A 41 -0.98 -14.61 -2.96
C ARG A 41 -0.21 -15.74 -3.64
N LEU A 42 -0.90 -16.59 -4.40
CA LEU A 42 -0.34 -17.81 -4.95
C LEU A 42 0.35 -17.60 -6.29
N VAL A 43 -0.12 -16.65 -7.11
CA VAL A 43 0.39 -16.44 -8.48
C VAL A 43 1.20 -15.16 -8.57
N LYS A 44 0.66 -14.03 -8.09
CA LYS A 44 1.41 -12.76 -8.09
C LYS A 44 2.37 -12.62 -6.91
N LEU A 45 2.36 -13.60 -6.01
CA LEU A 45 3.18 -13.65 -4.82
C LEU A 45 2.99 -12.39 -3.97
N TYR A 46 1.79 -11.93 -3.67
CA TYR A 46 1.59 -10.87 -2.67
C TYR A 46 1.75 -11.49 -1.28
N ASN A 47 2.59 -10.89 -0.44
CA ASN A 47 2.83 -11.41 0.89
C ASN A 47 1.75 -10.87 1.83
N TYR A 48 0.69 -11.63 2.03
CA TYR A 48 -0.35 -11.28 3.00
C TYR A 48 -0.01 -11.73 4.43
N GLU A 49 1.15 -12.36 4.67
CA GLU A 49 1.56 -12.74 6.02
C GLU A 49 2.31 -11.63 6.75
N ILE A 50 2.66 -10.53 6.07
CA ILE A 50 3.29 -9.36 6.69
C ILE A 50 2.25 -8.41 7.24
N GLU A 51 2.52 -7.87 8.42
CA GLU A 51 1.65 -6.93 9.12
C GLU A 51 2.38 -5.60 9.35
N PRO A 52 1.67 -4.48 9.58
CA PRO A 52 2.30 -3.18 9.84
C PRO A 52 3.32 -3.22 11.00
N GLU A 53 3.07 -4.04 12.02
CA GLU A 53 3.96 -4.21 13.17
C GLU A 53 5.30 -4.86 12.80
N ASP A 54 5.37 -5.56 11.67
CA ASP A 54 6.60 -6.20 11.19
C ASP A 54 7.57 -5.19 10.55
N PHE A 55 7.16 -3.94 10.31
CA PHE A 55 7.90 -2.96 9.50
C PHE A 55 9.35 -2.73 9.96
N GLU A 56 9.59 -2.49 11.24
CA GLU A 56 10.94 -2.27 11.77
C GLU A 56 11.80 -3.53 11.70
N THR A 57 11.22 -4.70 11.98
CA THR A 57 11.90 -6.00 11.85
C THR A 57 12.26 -6.28 10.38
N MET A 58 11.38 -5.93 9.44
CA MET A 58 11.63 -6.05 8.00
C MET A 58 12.77 -5.14 7.55
N LYS A 59 12.82 -3.87 8.00
CA LYS A 59 13.94 -2.96 7.69
C LYS A 59 15.27 -3.48 8.23
N ALA A 60 15.30 -3.95 9.48
CA ALA A 60 16.49 -4.56 10.07
C ALA A 60 16.93 -5.83 9.30
N PHE A 61 15.95 -6.62 8.85
CA PHE A 61 16.23 -7.79 8.02
C PHE A 61 16.83 -7.38 6.67
N GLN A 62 16.25 -6.39 5.99
CA GLN A 62 16.74 -5.88 4.71
C GLN A 62 18.18 -5.39 4.84
N ALA A 63 18.48 -4.56 5.84
CA ALA A 63 19.82 -4.04 6.07
C ALA A 63 20.86 -5.16 6.25
N THR A 64 20.49 -6.25 6.95
CA THR A 64 21.36 -7.41 7.13
C THR A 64 21.62 -8.14 5.81
N LEU A 65 20.60 -8.30 4.98
CA LEU A 65 20.72 -8.93 3.67
C LEU A 65 21.54 -8.08 2.70
N GLU A 66 21.31 -6.76 2.66
CA GLU A 66 22.04 -5.82 1.82
C GLU A 66 23.52 -5.76 2.19
N ALA A 67 23.85 -5.79 3.49
CA ALA A 67 25.24 -5.89 3.94
C ALA A 67 25.91 -7.17 3.43
N CYS A 68 25.20 -8.30 3.43
CA CYS A 68 25.70 -9.55 2.83
C CYS A 68 25.87 -9.45 1.31
N VAL A 69 24.96 -8.76 0.60
CA VAL A 69 25.11 -8.55 -0.86
C VAL A 69 26.31 -7.67 -1.19
N ALA A 70 26.58 -6.65 -0.36
CA ALA A 70 27.72 -5.76 -0.52
C ALA A 70 29.07 -6.46 -0.28
N ASP A 71 29.11 -7.44 0.62
CA ASP A 71 30.27 -8.30 0.84
C ASP A 71 30.30 -9.46 -0.16
N THR A 72 31.17 -9.37 -1.16
CA THR A 72 31.34 -10.42 -2.20
C THR A 72 31.69 -11.82 -1.66
N THR A 73 32.18 -11.89 -0.42
CA THR A 73 32.54 -13.15 0.26
C THR A 73 31.41 -13.72 1.11
N CYS A 74 30.36 -12.94 1.39
CA CYS A 74 29.20 -13.41 2.13
C CYS A 74 28.36 -14.36 1.27
N LEU A 75 28.14 -15.57 1.80
CA LEU A 75 27.31 -16.60 1.15
C LEU A 75 26.04 -16.92 1.95
N ASP A 76 25.98 -16.51 3.20
CA ASP A 76 24.84 -16.74 4.10
C ASP A 76 24.77 -15.56 5.08
N PRO A 77 23.68 -14.77 5.08
CA PRO A 77 23.56 -13.60 5.95
C PRO A 77 23.53 -14.03 7.43
N VAL A 78 24.33 -13.35 8.25
CA VAL A 78 24.38 -13.61 9.69
C VAL A 78 23.18 -12.95 10.37
N LEU A 79 22.08 -13.71 10.48
CA LEU A 79 20.85 -13.25 11.13
C LEU A 79 20.89 -13.42 12.65
N THR A 80 20.39 -12.42 13.39
CA THR A 80 20.07 -12.57 14.82
C THR A 80 18.98 -13.63 15.02
N SER A 81 18.82 -14.11 16.26
CA SER A 81 17.74 -15.07 16.59
C SER A 81 16.35 -14.54 16.27
N GLU A 82 16.13 -13.24 16.48
CA GLU A 82 14.88 -12.55 16.18
C GLU A 82 14.60 -12.50 14.67
N LEU A 83 15.54 -12.00 13.87
CA LEU A 83 15.38 -11.89 12.41
C LEU A 83 15.20 -13.27 11.77
N ARG A 84 15.94 -14.27 12.27
CA ARG A 84 15.79 -15.66 11.84
C ARG A 84 14.38 -16.18 12.14
N SER A 85 13.91 -16.02 13.38
CA SER A 85 12.58 -16.48 13.79
C SER A 85 11.47 -15.77 13.02
N PHE A 86 11.63 -14.47 12.76
CA PHE A 86 10.73 -13.71 11.90
C PHE A 86 10.67 -14.31 10.50
N ALA A 87 11.82 -14.44 9.83
CA ALA A 87 11.88 -14.89 8.44
C ALA A 87 11.44 -16.35 8.26
N GLU A 88 11.73 -17.23 9.22
CA GLU A 88 11.34 -18.64 9.18
C GLU A 88 9.82 -18.85 9.39
N ARG A 89 9.13 -17.91 10.04
CA ARG A 89 7.66 -17.96 10.18
C ARG A 89 6.91 -17.48 8.95
N LYS A 90 7.54 -16.72 8.06
CA LYS A 90 6.90 -16.21 6.84
C LYS A 90 7.15 -17.18 5.69
N SER A 91 6.09 -17.77 5.15
CA SER A 91 6.13 -18.71 4.02
C SER A 91 6.80 -18.14 2.77
N THR A 92 6.80 -16.82 2.63
CA THR A 92 7.48 -16.11 1.55
C THR A 92 9.01 -16.09 1.71
N TYR A 93 9.54 -15.99 2.93
CA TYR A 93 10.99 -15.80 3.18
C TYR A 93 11.71 -17.10 3.53
N ALA A 94 11.07 -17.98 4.29
CA ALA A 94 11.67 -19.24 4.72
C ALA A 94 12.24 -20.11 3.58
N PRO A 95 11.58 -20.24 2.40
CA PRO A 95 12.15 -20.99 1.27
C PRO A 95 13.47 -20.42 0.76
N TYR A 96 13.62 -19.09 0.72
CA TYR A 96 14.88 -18.46 0.31
C TYR A 96 15.99 -18.75 1.31
N LEU A 97 15.72 -18.65 2.62
CA LEU A 97 16.71 -18.98 3.65
C LEU A 97 17.16 -20.44 3.55
N ASN A 98 16.23 -21.35 3.29
CA ASN A 98 16.57 -22.77 3.08
C ASN A 98 17.46 -22.95 1.85
N LEU A 99 17.12 -22.32 0.71
CA LEU A 99 17.93 -22.38 -0.51
C LEU A 99 19.34 -21.81 -0.32
N ILE A 100 19.48 -20.69 0.39
CA ILE A 100 20.78 -20.08 0.71
C ILE A 100 21.64 -21.04 1.55
N ARG A 101 21.05 -21.69 2.55
CA ARG A 101 21.77 -22.59 3.45
C ARG A 101 22.14 -23.91 2.78
N SER A 102 21.19 -24.52 2.05
CA SER A 102 21.30 -25.89 1.53
C SER A 102 22.05 -25.97 0.19
N ASN A 103 22.14 -24.89 -0.58
CA ASN A 103 22.84 -24.91 -1.86
C ASN A 103 24.36 -25.04 -1.63
N SER A 104 25.08 -25.75 -2.50
CA SER A 104 26.53 -25.92 -2.41
C SER A 104 27.32 -24.93 -3.28
N LEU A 105 26.68 -24.29 -4.26
CA LEU A 105 27.29 -23.38 -5.21
C LEU A 105 27.27 -21.93 -4.67
N PRO A 106 28.44 -21.29 -4.48
CA PRO A 106 28.51 -19.91 -3.99
C PRO A 106 27.75 -18.89 -4.86
N ALA A 107 27.74 -19.09 -6.18
CA ALA A 107 27.03 -18.22 -7.11
C ALA A 107 25.51 -18.25 -6.87
N ASP A 108 24.94 -19.44 -6.70
CA ASP A 108 23.52 -19.62 -6.44
C ASP A 108 23.12 -19.03 -5.09
N LYS A 109 23.93 -19.25 -4.04
CA LYS A 109 23.68 -18.66 -2.72
C LYS A 109 23.54 -17.14 -2.82
N ARG A 110 24.50 -16.46 -3.45
CA ARG A 110 24.44 -15.01 -3.65
C ARG A 110 23.23 -14.58 -4.47
N ALA A 111 22.87 -15.32 -5.52
CA ALA A 111 21.66 -15.05 -6.30
C ALA A 111 20.39 -15.16 -5.46
N TYR A 112 20.29 -16.14 -4.54
CA TYR A 112 19.15 -16.26 -3.64
C TYR A 112 19.11 -15.14 -2.58
N VAL A 113 20.26 -14.71 -2.05
CA VAL A 113 20.32 -13.54 -1.16
C VAL A 113 19.78 -12.30 -1.88
N GLN A 114 20.25 -12.04 -3.11
CA GLN A 114 19.77 -10.91 -3.93
C GLN A 114 18.26 -10.99 -4.23
N LYS A 115 17.74 -12.18 -4.55
CA LYS A 115 16.29 -12.36 -4.74
C LYS A 115 15.51 -12.08 -3.46
N LEU A 116 16.03 -12.49 -2.30
CA LEU A 116 15.39 -12.23 -1.02
C LEU A 116 15.42 -10.74 -0.66
N VAL A 117 16.51 -10.01 -0.95
CA VAL A 117 16.56 -8.54 -0.84
C VAL A 117 15.47 -7.91 -1.71
N GLY A 118 15.40 -8.26 -2.99
CA GLY A 118 14.40 -7.71 -3.91
C GLY A 118 12.96 -8.02 -3.47
N ARG A 119 12.73 -9.24 -2.96
CA ARG A 119 11.45 -9.66 -2.41
C ARG A 119 11.04 -8.82 -1.19
N LEU A 120 11.94 -8.68 -0.24
CA LEU A 120 11.71 -7.94 0.99
C LEU A 120 11.50 -6.44 0.71
N GLY A 121 12.26 -5.88 -0.25
CA GLY A 121 12.05 -4.51 -0.71
C GLY A 121 10.66 -4.29 -1.29
N PHE A 122 10.16 -5.21 -2.13
CA PHE A 122 8.78 -5.14 -2.62
C PHE A 122 7.75 -5.20 -1.49
N ASP A 123 7.97 -6.07 -0.50
CA ASP A 123 7.06 -6.22 0.63
C ASP A 123 7.07 -4.96 1.54
N LEU A 124 8.24 -4.35 1.77
CA LEU A 124 8.39 -3.09 2.52
C LEU A 124 7.67 -1.91 1.88
N MET A 125 7.65 -1.81 0.54
CA MET A 125 6.95 -0.74 -0.17
C MET A 125 5.46 -0.65 0.17
N THR A 126 4.87 -1.73 0.69
CA THR A 126 3.47 -1.74 1.17
C THR A 126 3.24 -0.80 2.36
N PHE A 127 4.27 -0.57 3.18
CA PHE A 127 4.17 0.19 4.43
C PHE A 127 4.96 1.51 4.39
N GLU A 128 5.76 1.72 3.34
CA GLU A 128 6.65 2.86 3.26
C GLU A 128 5.96 4.11 2.74
N PHE A 129 6.37 5.24 3.32
CA PHE A 129 6.07 6.54 2.75
C PHE A 129 6.88 6.75 1.46
N TYR A 130 6.20 6.77 0.31
CA TYR A 130 6.84 7.01 -0.98
C TYR A 130 6.90 8.51 -1.30
N ARG A 131 7.98 9.16 -0.89
CA ARG A 131 8.15 10.60 -0.99
C ARG A 131 7.97 11.12 -2.42
N ASN A 132 6.98 11.99 -2.61
CA ASN A 132 6.83 12.79 -3.81
C ASN A 132 7.76 14.01 -3.79
N GLY A 133 8.83 13.94 -4.59
CA GLY A 133 9.86 14.98 -4.65
C GLY A 133 9.41 16.36 -5.12
N THR A 134 8.17 16.55 -5.58
CA THR A 134 7.63 17.88 -5.95
C THR A 134 6.92 18.58 -4.81
N VAL A 135 6.60 17.88 -3.71
CA VAL A 135 5.95 18.49 -2.55
C VAL A 135 6.95 19.39 -1.82
N VAL A 136 6.49 20.58 -1.44
CA VAL A 136 7.30 21.56 -0.73
C VAL A 136 6.61 22.02 0.53
N GLN A 137 7.39 22.22 1.60
CA GLN A 137 6.92 22.94 2.78
C GLN A 137 7.23 24.42 2.57
N VAL A 138 6.19 25.26 2.56
CA VAL A 138 6.28 26.71 2.30
C VAL A 138 6.32 27.55 3.56
N ALA A 139 5.83 27.00 4.67
CA ALA A 139 5.92 27.55 6.01
C ALA A 139 5.80 26.40 7.04
N PRO A 140 6.11 26.61 8.33
CA PRO A 140 5.91 25.58 9.35
C PRO A 140 4.49 25.01 9.32
N GLY A 141 4.37 23.70 9.11
CA GLY A 141 3.10 22.99 8.98
C GLY A 141 2.29 23.24 7.70
N LYS A 142 2.80 24.03 6.74
CA LYS A 142 2.11 24.38 5.49
C LYS A 142 2.85 23.78 4.28
N PHE A 143 2.15 22.91 3.55
CA PHE A 143 2.69 22.15 2.43
C PHE A 143 1.91 22.45 1.15
N GLU A 144 2.61 22.46 0.03
CA GLU A 144 2.06 22.64 -1.30
C GLU A 144 2.46 21.47 -2.20
N VAL A 145 1.49 20.99 -2.99
CA VAL A 145 1.64 19.89 -3.94
C VAL A 145 1.34 20.41 -5.35
N PRO A 146 2.37 20.65 -6.16
CA PRO A 146 2.18 20.98 -7.56
C PRO A 146 1.52 19.83 -8.32
N MET A 147 0.40 20.11 -9.00
CA MET A 147 -0.34 19.13 -9.80
C MET A 147 -0.93 19.78 -11.05
N SER A 148 -1.23 18.97 -12.06
CA SER A 148 -1.95 19.43 -13.25
C SER A 148 -3.39 18.93 -13.25
N LEU A 149 -4.33 19.82 -13.58
CA LEU A 149 -5.75 19.52 -13.72
C LEU A 149 -6.07 18.56 -14.87
N GLY A 150 -5.19 18.44 -15.87
CA GLY A 150 -5.44 17.61 -17.04
C GLY A 150 -6.81 17.91 -17.68
N PRO A 151 -7.72 16.93 -17.82
CA PRO A 151 -9.04 17.12 -18.42
C PRO A 151 -10.01 17.95 -17.55
N TYR A 152 -9.64 18.31 -16.31
CA TYR A 152 -10.48 19.03 -15.37
C TYR A 152 -10.15 20.54 -15.28
N ALA A 153 -9.63 21.15 -16.35
CA ALA A 153 -9.15 22.53 -16.34
C ALA A 153 -10.17 23.54 -15.80
N ASP A 154 -11.46 23.35 -16.08
CA ASP A 154 -12.53 24.25 -15.64
C ASP A 154 -13.06 23.98 -14.21
N ALA A 155 -12.62 22.88 -13.58
CA ALA A 155 -13.08 22.44 -12.27
C ALA A 155 -12.05 22.66 -11.15
N GLY A 156 -10.97 23.41 -11.41
CA GLY A 156 -9.84 23.52 -10.49
C GLY A 156 -10.20 24.04 -9.10
N SER A 157 -11.11 25.02 -9.00
CA SER A 157 -11.55 25.55 -7.70
C SER A 157 -12.36 24.52 -6.92
N GLU A 158 -13.22 23.74 -7.58
CA GLU A 158 -14.04 22.70 -6.97
C GLU A 158 -13.15 21.56 -6.46
N LEU A 159 -12.21 21.09 -7.29
CA LEU A 159 -11.25 20.06 -6.92
C LEU A 159 -10.34 20.50 -5.76
N SER A 160 -9.84 21.74 -5.76
CA SER A 160 -9.10 22.29 -4.62
C SER A 160 -9.91 22.20 -3.32
N SER A 161 -11.20 22.53 -3.36
CA SER A 161 -12.06 22.48 -2.17
C SER A 161 -12.20 21.06 -1.60
N TYR A 162 -12.13 20.04 -2.45
CA TYR A 162 -12.20 18.64 -2.06
C TYR A 162 -10.96 18.18 -1.30
N PHE A 163 -9.77 18.59 -1.74
CA PHE A 163 -8.54 18.33 -0.99
C PHE A 163 -8.50 19.13 0.31
N ASP A 164 -8.80 20.42 0.22
CA ASP A 164 -8.73 21.36 1.34
C ASP A 164 -9.65 20.96 2.50
N ARG A 165 -10.81 20.37 2.20
CA ARG A 165 -11.78 19.97 3.22
C ARG A 165 -11.23 18.95 4.22
N GLU A 166 -10.41 18.00 3.77
CA GLU A 166 -9.83 16.98 4.65
C GLU A 166 -8.39 17.32 5.06
N TRP A 167 -7.65 18.03 4.21
CA TRP A 167 -6.22 18.30 4.37
C TRP A 167 -5.89 19.74 4.84
N ILE A 168 -6.85 20.44 5.45
CA ILE A 168 -6.61 21.68 6.21
C ILE A 168 -7.06 21.45 7.65
N GLY A 169 -6.14 21.64 8.59
CA GLY A 169 -6.41 21.71 10.03
C GLY A 169 -6.09 23.09 10.60
N ASP A 170 -6.20 23.22 11.92
CA ASP A 170 -5.98 24.50 12.62
C ASP A 170 -4.56 25.04 12.41
N THR A 171 -3.56 24.16 12.59
CA THR A 171 -2.14 24.53 12.50
C THR A 171 -1.48 24.05 11.22
N HIS A 172 -2.03 23.02 10.56
CA HIS A 172 -1.43 22.38 9.39
C HIS A 172 -2.27 22.54 8.13
N SER A 173 -1.65 22.53 6.96
CA SER A 173 -2.38 22.42 5.70
C SER A 173 -1.53 21.78 4.62
N LEU A 174 -2.16 20.97 3.78
CA LEU A 174 -1.59 20.42 2.57
C LEU A 174 -2.51 20.81 1.41
N ARG A 175 -2.02 21.66 0.51
CA ARG A 175 -2.81 22.25 -0.58
C ARG A 175 -2.27 21.88 -1.94
N VAL A 176 -3.16 21.79 -2.92
CA VAL A 176 -2.78 21.63 -4.32
C VAL A 176 -2.49 23.00 -4.93
N VAL A 177 -1.40 23.08 -5.71
CA VAL A 177 -1.10 24.21 -6.57
C VAL A 177 -1.20 23.74 -8.01
N TRP A 178 -2.12 24.33 -8.77
CA TRP A 178 -2.38 23.93 -10.15
C TRP A 178 -1.33 24.52 -11.09
N GLU A 179 -0.57 23.65 -11.74
CA GLU A 179 0.57 24.00 -12.57
C GLU A 179 0.46 23.45 -14.00
N ASP A 180 1.10 24.16 -14.93
CA ASP A 180 1.27 23.70 -16.30
C ASP A 180 2.39 22.65 -16.35
N PRO A 181 2.09 21.40 -16.76
CA PRO A 181 3.09 20.35 -16.77
C PRO A 181 4.13 20.54 -17.89
N SER A 182 3.95 21.50 -18.82
CA SER A 182 5.01 21.91 -19.74
C SER A 182 6.16 22.64 -19.03
N LYS A 183 5.88 23.31 -17.91
CA LYS A 183 6.86 24.00 -17.06
C LYS A 183 7.42 23.09 -15.97
N TYR A 184 6.59 22.17 -15.47
CA TYR A 184 6.96 21.23 -14.42
C TYR A 184 6.66 19.78 -14.87
N PRO A 185 7.55 19.15 -15.66
CA PRO A 185 7.26 17.86 -16.30
C PRO A 185 7.10 16.69 -15.32
N ASN A 186 7.51 16.88 -14.06
CA ASN A 186 7.50 15.87 -13.02
C ASN A 186 6.31 16.00 -12.06
N ILE A 187 5.30 16.82 -12.31
CA ILE A 187 4.13 16.91 -11.41
C ILE A 187 3.13 15.78 -11.64
N PHE A 188 2.30 15.50 -10.64
CA PHE A 188 1.17 14.59 -10.81
C PHE A 188 0.11 15.22 -11.73
N ARG A 189 -0.58 14.37 -12.49
CA ARG A 189 -1.63 14.77 -13.42
C ARG A 189 -2.94 14.05 -13.07
N LEU A 190 -4.04 14.80 -13.07
CA LEU A 190 -5.37 14.20 -12.94
C LEU A 190 -5.80 13.59 -14.27
N PHE A 191 -6.47 12.44 -14.18
CA PHE A 191 -7.08 11.75 -15.30
C PHE A 191 -8.52 11.38 -14.96
N LYS A 192 -9.36 11.30 -16.00
CA LYS A 192 -10.68 10.69 -15.87
C LYS A 192 -10.55 9.19 -16.05
N GLN A 193 -11.01 8.43 -15.06
CA GLN A 193 -11.11 6.99 -15.16
C GLN A 193 -12.33 6.63 -16.02
N GLU A 194 -12.10 5.96 -17.13
CA GLU A 194 -13.19 5.47 -17.98
C GLU A 194 -13.82 4.20 -17.37
N GLY A 195 -15.15 4.10 -17.45
CA GLY A 195 -15.94 2.95 -17.00
C GLY A 195 -16.32 2.96 -15.51
N MET A 196 -16.90 1.85 -15.04
CA MET A 196 -17.17 1.64 -13.61
C MET A 196 -15.85 1.29 -12.92
N GLY A 197 -15.23 2.28 -12.30
CA GLY A 197 -13.96 2.14 -11.58
C GLY A 197 -13.98 2.82 -10.22
N ARG A 198 -12.92 2.62 -9.45
CA ARG A 198 -12.60 3.42 -8.26
C ARG A 198 -11.55 4.45 -8.64
N ALA A 199 -11.42 5.51 -7.85
CA ALA A 199 -10.25 6.35 -7.93
C ALA A 199 -8.99 5.55 -7.53
N PHE A 200 -7.84 5.91 -8.08
CA PHE A 200 -6.54 5.31 -7.73
C PHE A 200 -5.38 6.22 -8.14
N VAL A 201 -4.22 6.04 -7.50
CA VAL A 201 -2.96 6.66 -7.90
C VAL A 201 -2.00 5.67 -8.56
N ARG A 202 -1.37 6.07 -9.67
CA ARG A 202 -0.23 5.40 -10.29
C ARG A 202 1.03 6.21 -10.05
N GLN A 203 1.72 5.89 -8.96
CA GLN A 203 2.96 6.56 -8.55
C GLN A 203 3.99 6.65 -9.67
N GLY A 204 4.32 5.52 -10.32
CA GLY A 204 5.36 5.46 -11.36
C GLY A 204 5.05 6.29 -12.61
N ALA A 205 3.77 6.49 -12.93
CA ALA A 205 3.33 7.31 -14.06
C ALA A 205 2.98 8.75 -13.65
N ARG A 206 2.99 9.06 -12.34
CA ARG A 206 2.53 10.32 -11.75
C ARG A 206 1.11 10.68 -12.16
N GLU A 207 0.21 9.71 -12.07
CA GLU A 207 -1.19 9.87 -12.45
C GLU A 207 -2.10 9.66 -11.25
N MET A 208 -3.14 10.48 -11.12
CA MET A 208 -4.24 10.27 -10.20
C MET A 208 -5.52 10.18 -11.02
N HIS A 209 -6.15 9.02 -10.99
CA HIS A 209 -7.33 8.70 -11.77
C HIS A 209 -8.56 8.86 -10.89
N LEU A 210 -9.51 9.67 -11.35
CA LEU A 210 -10.78 9.91 -10.65
C LEU A 210 -11.92 9.29 -11.44
N ALA A 211 -12.72 8.45 -10.78
CA ALA A 211 -13.91 7.84 -11.36
C ALA A 211 -15.16 8.72 -11.12
N ASP A 212 -16.13 8.64 -12.03
CA ASP A 212 -17.40 9.34 -11.87
C ASP A 212 -18.12 8.88 -10.58
N GLY A 213 -18.60 9.84 -9.78
CA GLY A 213 -19.27 9.56 -8.51
C GLY A 213 -18.34 9.20 -7.34
N THR A 214 -17.02 9.38 -7.49
CA THR A 214 -16.06 9.22 -6.38
C THR A 214 -16.43 10.16 -5.23
N LEU A 215 -16.52 9.60 -4.01
CA LEU A 215 -16.74 10.39 -2.81
C LEU A 215 -15.60 11.37 -2.61
N THR A 216 -15.90 12.60 -2.21
CA THR A 216 -14.88 13.63 -1.99
C THR A 216 -13.76 13.18 -1.04
N ARG A 217 -14.07 12.39 -0.01
CA ARG A 217 -13.06 11.87 0.91
C ARG A 217 -12.18 10.78 0.29
N ALA A 218 -12.71 9.99 -0.64
CA ALA A 218 -11.89 9.10 -1.46
C ALA A 218 -10.95 9.89 -2.38
N VAL A 219 -11.37 11.04 -2.92
CA VAL A 219 -10.45 11.94 -3.63
C VAL A 219 -9.31 12.43 -2.72
N ALA A 220 -9.61 12.77 -1.46
CA ALA A 220 -8.60 13.16 -0.48
C ALA A 220 -7.69 12.00 -0.03
N HIS A 221 -8.21 10.76 0.05
CA HIS A 221 -7.42 9.55 0.28
C HIS A 221 -6.38 9.34 -0.83
N GLU A 222 -6.83 9.39 -2.10
CA GLU A 222 -5.92 9.33 -3.25
C GLU A 222 -4.90 10.47 -3.25
N PHE A 223 -5.27 11.66 -2.78
CA PHE A 223 -4.32 12.74 -2.62
C PHE A 223 -3.25 12.44 -1.56
N GLY A 224 -3.61 11.72 -0.49
CA GLY A 224 -2.64 11.16 0.47
C GLY A 224 -1.59 10.29 -0.22
N HIS A 225 -2.00 9.44 -1.16
CA HIS A 225 -1.06 8.67 -1.97
C HIS A 225 -0.20 9.56 -2.87
N VAL A 226 -0.76 10.58 -3.54
CA VAL A 226 0.03 11.54 -4.33
C VAL A 226 1.17 12.16 -3.52
N VAL A 227 0.95 12.38 -2.22
CA VAL A 227 1.96 12.93 -1.32
C VAL A 227 2.91 11.86 -0.79
N GLY A 228 2.49 10.61 -0.72
CA GLY A 228 3.36 9.47 -0.44
C GLY A 228 2.87 8.52 0.65
N PHE A 229 1.71 8.77 1.25
CA PHE A 229 1.19 7.87 2.28
C PHE A 229 0.81 6.50 1.68
N PRO A 230 1.15 5.39 2.36
CA PRO A 230 0.62 4.08 2.02
C PRO A 230 -0.83 3.93 2.49
N ASP A 231 -1.50 2.88 2.04
CA ASP A 231 -2.77 2.43 2.63
C ASP A 231 -2.56 1.97 4.09
N GLU A 232 -3.59 2.16 4.91
CA GLU A 232 -3.67 1.63 6.29
C GLU A 232 -4.81 0.62 6.46
N TYR A 233 -5.17 -0.07 5.37
CA TYR A 233 -5.99 -1.27 5.38
C TYR A 233 -5.24 -2.43 4.75
N PHE A 234 -5.30 -3.58 5.42
CA PHE A 234 -4.49 -4.75 5.09
C PHE A 234 -5.36 -6.00 5.03
N THR A 235 -5.16 -6.76 3.96
CA THR A 235 -5.61 -8.15 3.90
C THR A 235 -4.48 -9.02 4.46
N ILE A 236 -4.78 -9.80 5.49
CA ILE A 236 -3.79 -10.64 6.17
C ILE A 236 -4.18 -12.10 5.97
N TRP A 237 -3.19 -12.93 5.64
CA TRP A 237 -3.32 -14.37 5.49
C TRP A 237 -2.69 -15.06 6.69
N ASN A 238 -3.45 -15.92 7.34
CA ASN A 238 -2.94 -16.84 8.35
C ASN A 238 -2.82 -18.24 7.74
N SER A 239 -1.59 -18.68 7.52
CA SER A 239 -1.29 -19.99 6.93
C SER A 239 -1.58 -21.17 7.84
N SER A 240 -1.64 -20.96 9.17
CA SER A 240 -1.90 -22.06 10.12
C SER A 240 -3.35 -22.52 10.09
N ASN A 241 -4.28 -21.61 9.86
CA ASN A 241 -5.72 -21.89 9.82
C ASN A 241 -6.36 -21.64 8.43
N CYS A 242 -5.56 -21.24 7.44
CA CYS A 242 -6.00 -20.97 6.07
C CYS A 242 -7.10 -19.89 5.98
N THR A 243 -6.97 -18.81 6.73
CA THR A 243 -7.98 -17.73 6.78
C THR A 243 -7.42 -16.38 6.33
N TYR A 244 -8.28 -15.56 5.72
CA TYR A 244 -8.04 -14.15 5.51
C TYR A 244 -8.72 -13.31 6.60
N THR A 245 -8.00 -12.33 7.13
CA THR A 245 -8.55 -11.28 7.99
C THR A 245 -8.30 -9.92 7.34
N TYR A 246 -9.16 -8.95 7.68
CA TYR A 246 -9.02 -7.58 7.24
C TYR A 246 -8.76 -6.71 8.46
N ARG A 247 -7.66 -5.97 8.43
CA ARG A 247 -7.33 -4.98 9.45
C ARG A 247 -7.37 -3.61 8.79
N THR A 248 -8.18 -2.73 9.31
CA THR A 248 -8.33 -1.36 8.80
C THR A 248 -8.17 -0.40 9.97
N ASN A 249 -7.40 0.67 9.78
CA ASN A 249 -7.46 1.80 10.69
C ASN A 249 -8.61 2.74 10.30
N SER A 250 -9.81 2.47 10.83
CA SER A 250 -11.02 3.22 10.45
C SER A 250 -11.01 4.69 10.87
N GLU A 251 -10.15 5.07 11.81
CA GLU A 251 -9.99 6.48 12.21
C GLU A 251 -9.18 7.27 11.17
N SER A 252 -8.38 6.58 10.37
CA SER A 252 -7.45 7.18 9.43
C SER A 252 -8.05 7.31 8.05
N ILE A 253 -7.89 8.47 7.41
CA ILE A 253 -8.26 8.65 6.00
C ILE A 253 -7.53 7.68 5.08
N MET A 254 -6.32 7.22 5.45
CA MET A 254 -5.56 6.23 4.68
C MET A 254 -6.02 4.79 4.92
N GLY A 255 -6.81 4.54 5.98
CA GLY A 255 -7.41 3.23 6.25
C GLY A 255 -8.87 3.14 5.79
N ASP A 256 -9.61 4.25 5.91
CA ASP A 256 -11.03 4.34 5.56
C ASP A 256 -11.30 5.62 4.78
N SER A 257 -11.46 5.46 3.47
CA SER A 257 -11.72 6.55 2.54
C SER A 257 -13.16 7.10 2.60
N GLU A 258 -14.06 6.44 3.35
CA GLU A 258 -15.45 6.88 3.52
C GLU A 258 -15.62 7.71 4.78
N ASP A 259 -15.04 7.29 5.91
CA ASP A 259 -15.26 7.90 7.24
C ASP A 259 -14.00 8.37 7.98
N GLY A 260 -12.81 7.97 7.53
CA GLY A 260 -11.54 8.30 8.18
C GLY A 260 -11.14 9.76 8.07
N ILE A 261 -10.25 10.22 8.95
CA ILE A 261 -9.77 11.60 8.99
C ILE A 261 -8.24 11.69 8.90
N VAL A 262 -7.72 12.89 8.60
CA VAL A 262 -6.27 13.14 8.68
C VAL A 262 -5.85 13.21 10.15
N LEU A 263 -5.04 12.24 10.58
CA LEU A 263 -4.61 12.12 11.98
C LEU A 263 -3.30 12.88 12.25
N PRO A 264 -3.00 13.22 13.53
CA PRO A 264 -1.76 13.93 13.89
C PRO A 264 -0.47 13.29 13.38
N ARG A 265 -0.42 11.95 13.29
CA ARG A 265 0.75 11.23 12.77
C ARG A 265 1.01 11.51 11.29
N HIS A 266 -0.02 11.82 10.49
CA HIS A 266 0.17 12.19 9.08
C HIS A 266 0.92 13.52 8.99
N TRP A 267 0.53 14.52 9.79
CA TRP A 267 1.23 15.80 9.82
C TRP A 267 2.68 15.66 10.27
N ALA A 268 2.95 14.85 11.30
CA ALA A 268 4.30 14.56 11.75
C ALA A 268 5.15 13.87 10.66
N GLU A 269 4.57 12.93 9.91
CA GLU A 269 5.27 12.29 8.80
C GLU A 269 5.55 13.28 7.65
N LEU A 270 4.62 14.20 7.33
CA LEU A 270 4.87 15.25 6.33
C LEU A 270 6.02 16.17 6.74
N GLU A 271 6.07 16.61 7.99
CA GLU A 271 7.16 17.45 8.51
C GLU A 271 8.52 16.75 8.44
N LYS A 272 8.54 15.44 8.75
CA LYS A 272 9.73 14.60 8.64
C LYS A 272 10.18 14.42 7.19
N GLN A 273 9.26 14.19 6.26
CA GLN A 273 9.56 13.86 4.86
C GLN A 273 9.80 15.11 3.99
N TYR A 274 9.23 16.24 4.38
CA TYR A 274 9.32 17.51 3.66
C TYR A 274 9.78 18.64 4.59
N PRO A 275 11.01 18.59 5.12
CA PRO A 275 11.49 19.64 6.00
C PRO A 275 11.59 20.98 5.27
N LEU A 276 11.20 22.05 5.97
CA LEU A 276 11.37 23.43 5.53
C LEU A 276 12.86 23.67 5.23
N LYS A 277 13.14 24.11 4.00
CA LYS A 277 14.49 24.43 3.54
C LYS A 277 14.92 25.83 3.95
#